data_AF-A0AAC9N987-F1
#
_entry.id   AF-A0AAC9N987-F1
#
_cell.length_a   1.000
_cell.length_b   1.000
_cell.length_c   1.000
_cell.angle_alpha   90.00
_cell.angle_beta   90.00
_cell.angle_gamma   90.00
#
_symmetry.space_group_name_H-M   'P 1'
#
loop_
_entity.id
_entity.type
_entity.pdbx_description
1 polymer ?
#
loop_
_entity_poly.entity_id
_entity_poly.type
_entity_poly.pdbx_seq_one_letter_code
_entity_poly.pdbx_strand_id
1 'polypeptide(L)'
;MTAPTTAPTRTDTTAVTRGRRGTRWLGGLNPLAKIAGPAAAMIALVFVRDLTTPIAFLCLAYVLLLTGTRLTRRLVALLAGVVPLSIVVIGLGFSLWVDPARVEDTTALIRIGEWALTDGAVSTGLSTALRLAAIMTLAFVGGLTTSGPDLVRALVQNLRVPYRIGYAALAAIRFVPRFGHELDVIRQAHRVRGTRGGVLSAPARGIGYVVPLLAGAIRHAERVALAMDARAFGAHPDRTERHRVPWRRGDTVFTLAFWAISAALFVVPRLSV
;
A
#
# COMPACT_ATOMS: atom_id res chain seq x y z
N MET A 1 -45.52 -46.42 -10.41
CA MET A 1 -44.73 -46.36 -9.17
C MET A 1 -43.90 -45.09 -9.22
N THR A 2 -44.48 -43.99 -8.74
CA THR A 2 -43.96 -42.62 -8.81
C THR A 2 -43.07 -42.35 -7.60
N ALA A 3 -41.76 -42.18 -7.81
CA ALA A 3 -40.83 -41.78 -6.76
C ALA A 3 -40.92 -40.27 -6.50
N PRO A 4 -40.98 -39.80 -5.24
CA PRO A 4 -41.15 -38.41 -4.92
C PRO A 4 -39.85 -37.61 -5.08
N THR A 5 -39.99 -36.41 -5.64
CA THR A 5 -38.99 -35.34 -5.75
C THR A 5 -38.47 -34.93 -4.39
N THR A 6 -37.19 -35.19 -4.10
CA THR A 6 -36.50 -34.56 -2.96
C THR A 6 -35.87 -33.26 -3.42
N ALA A 7 -36.41 -32.15 -2.93
CA ALA A 7 -35.83 -30.82 -3.10
C ALA A 7 -34.42 -30.76 -2.47
N PRO A 8 -33.42 -30.15 -3.12
CA PRO A 8 -32.11 -29.99 -2.50
C PRO A 8 -32.21 -29.02 -1.33
N THR A 9 -31.90 -29.53 -0.14
CA THR A 9 -31.71 -28.81 1.12
C THR A 9 -30.80 -27.60 0.89
N ARG A 10 -31.29 -26.40 1.20
CA ARG A 10 -30.48 -25.17 1.26
C ARG A 10 -29.32 -25.42 2.22
N THR A 11 -28.15 -25.72 1.66
CA THR A 11 -26.92 -25.82 2.43
C THR A 11 -26.51 -24.41 2.75
N ASP A 12 -26.63 -24.04 4.03
CA ASP A 12 -26.20 -22.76 4.57
C ASP A 12 -24.79 -22.42 4.07
N THR A 13 -24.73 -21.47 3.13
CA THR A 13 -23.50 -21.04 2.44
C THR A 13 -22.61 -20.19 3.36
N THR A 14 -22.97 -20.07 4.64
CA THR A 14 -22.25 -19.29 5.65
C THR A 14 -21.03 -20.02 6.21
N ALA A 15 -20.88 -21.33 5.97
CA ALA A 15 -19.82 -22.13 6.59
C ALA A 15 -18.45 -22.10 5.86
N VAL A 16 -18.37 -21.64 4.60
CA VAL A 16 -17.13 -21.72 3.79
C VAL A 16 -16.12 -20.60 4.09
N THR A 17 -16.44 -19.62 4.94
CA THR A 17 -15.52 -18.52 5.30
C THR A 17 -14.49 -18.84 6.40
N ARG A 18 -14.31 -20.10 6.81
CA ARG A 18 -13.24 -20.48 7.75
C ARG A 18 -11.93 -20.74 7.02
N GLY A 19 -11.35 -19.66 6.48
CA GLY A 19 -10.07 -19.70 5.77
C GLY A 19 -9.16 -18.50 6.07
N ARG A 20 -9.23 -17.93 7.28
CA ARG A 20 -8.24 -16.96 7.80
C ARG A 20 -8.12 -17.10 9.32
N ARG A 21 -7.83 -18.32 9.81
CA ARG A 21 -7.38 -18.51 11.19
C ARG A 21 -5.98 -17.92 11.29
N GLY A 22 -5.91 -16.66 11.72
CA GLY A 22 -4.67 -16.06 12.18
C GLY A 22 -4.24 -14.77 11.48
N THR A 23 -5.05 -13.72 11.49
CA THR A 23 -4.54 -12.35 11.38
C THR A 23 -5.36 -11.49 12.34
N ARG A 24 -4.73 -10.53 13.01
CA ARG A 24 -5.43 -9.62 13.95
C ARG A 24 -6.58 -8.88 13.23
N TRP A 25 -7.47 -8.23 13.97
CA TRP A 25 -8.77 -7.73 13.47
C TRP A 25 -8.71 -6.90 12.16
N LEU A 26 -7.65 -6.11 11.95
CA LEU A 26 -7.42 -5.35 10.71
C LEU A 26 -7.26 -6.25 9.48
N GLY A 27 -6.80 -7.49 9.62
CA GLY A 27 -6.69 -8.44 8.52
C GLY A 27 -8.06 -8.90 7.99
N GLY A 28 -9.12 -8.78 8.78
CA GLY A 28 -10.47 -9.20 8.41
C GLY A 28 -11.33 -8.12 7.74
N LEU A 29 -10.91 -6.86 7.80
CA LEU A 29 -11.64 -5.74 7.18
C LEU A 29 -11.45 -5.72 5.66
N ASN A 30 -12.37 -5.06 4.97
CA ASN A 30 -12.32 -4.83 3.54
C ASN A 30 -11.08 -3.98 3.17
N PRO A 31 -10.27 -4.40 2.17
CA PRO A 31 -9.14 -3.64 1.65
C PRO A 31 -9.41 -2.16 1.40
N LEU A 32 -10.57 -1.83 0.83
CA LEU A 32 -10.93 -0.46 0.49
C LEU A 32 -11.19 0.39 1.73
N ALA A 33 -11.81 -0.17 2.78
CA ALA A 33 -12.04 0.56 4.02
C ALA A 33 -10.73 0.95 4.73
N LYS A 34 -9.72 0.08 4.67
CA LYS A 34 -8.39 0.31 5.24
C LYS A 34 -7.59 1.37 4.50
N ILE A 35 -7.92 1.65 3.24
CA ILE A 35 -7.29 2.71 2.44
C ILE A 35 -8.11 3.99 2.57
N ALA A 36 -9.43 3.90 2.40
CA ALA A 36 -10.34 5.05 2.43
C ALA A 36 -10.40 5.75 3.79
N GLY A 37 -10.27 5.01 4.90
CA GLY A 37 -10.19 5.62 6.23
C GLY A 37 -8.98 6.55 6.36
N PRO A 38 -7.75 6.02 6.31
CA PRO A 38 -6.51 6.82 6.36
C PRO A 38 -6.36 7.87 5.26
N ALA A 39 -6.90 7.64 4.06
CA ALA A 39 -6.73 8.55 2.93
C ALA A 39 -7.19 9.98 3.23
N ALA A 40 -8.33 10.15 3.93
CA ALA A 40 -8.82 11.48 4.29
C ALA A 40 -7.84 12.21 5.23
N ALA A 41 -7.30 11.51 6.23
CA ALA A 41 -6.30 12.06 7.15
C ALA A 41 -4.98 12.39 6.42
N MET A 42 -4.53 11.52 5.51
CA MET A 42 -3.33 11.76 4.71
C MET A 42 -3.45 13.02 3.86
N ILE A 43 -4.59 13.24 3.20
CA ILE A 43 -4.84 14.44 2.40
C ILE A 43 -4.87 15.68 3.30
N ALA A 44 -5.59 15.61 4.42
CA ALA A 44 -5.72 16.75 5.32
C ALA A 44 -4.38 17.12 5.99
N LEU A 45 -3.53 16.14 6.31
CA LEU A 45 -2.19 16.37 6.86
C LEU A 45 -1.29 17.20 5.95
N VAL A 46 -1.48 17.15 4.62
CA VAL A 46 -0.69 17.96 3.67
C VAL A 46 -0.82 19.46 3.96
N PHE A 47 -2.00 19.90 4.38
CA PHE A 47 -2.33 21.31 4.60
C PHE A 47 -1.98 21.82 6.00
N VAL A 48 -1.64 20.95 6.95
CA VAL A 48 -1.35 21.35 8.34
C VAL A 48 0.12 21.70 8.52
N ARG A 49 0.41 22.84 9.15
CA ARG A 49 1.78 23.27 9.43
C ARG A 49 2.21 23.08 10.89
N ASP A 50 1.29 22.73 11.77
CA ASP A 50 1.52 22.56 13.21
C ASP A 50 2.29 21.28 13.53
N LEU A 51 2.94 21.27 14.70
CA LEU A 51 3.73 20.13 15.18
C LEU A 51 2.87 19.04 15.85
N THR A 52 1.77 19.43 16.51
CA THR A 52 0.93 18.57 17.34
C THR A 52 0.09 17.59 16.51
N THR A 53 -0.52 18.07 15.42
CA THR A 53 -1.42 17.28 14.58
C THR A 53 -0.72 16.09 13.90
N PRO A 54 0.46 16.24 13.26
CA PRO A 54 1.20 15.09 12.74
C PRO A 54 1.56 14.04 13.79
N ILE A 55 1.95 14.47 15.00
CA ILE A 55 2.27 13.56 16.12
C ILE A 55 1.03 12.77 16.52
N ALA A 56 -0.13 13.42 16.66
CA ALA A 56 -1.37 12.73 17.01
C ALA A 56 -1.75 11.66 15.98
N PHE A 57 -1.62 11.96 14.69
CA PHE A 57 -1.87 10.97 13.63
C PHE A 57 -0.82 9.85 13.58
N LEU A 58 0.44 10.17 13.87
CA LEU A 58 1.51 9.16 14.00
C LEU A 58 1.18 8.20 15.14
N CYS A 59 0.82 8.70 16.32
CA CYS A 59 0.39 7.90 17.47
C CYS A 59 -0.83 7.04 17.13
N LEU A 60 -1.86 7.62 16.49
CA LEU A 60 -3.04 6.88 16.03
C LEU A 60 -2.66 5.73 15.09
N ALA A 61 -1.77 5.98 14.13
CA ALA A 61 -1.28 4.96 13.19
C ALA A 61 -0.52 3.83 13.93
N TYR A 62 0.32 4.16 14.90
CA TYR A 62 1.01 3.17 15.75
C TYR A 62 0.01 2.32 16.52
N VAL A 63 -0.99 2.93 17.17
CA VAL A 63 -2.04 2.21 17.90
C VAL A 63 -2.80 1.27 16.97
N LEU A 64 -3.20 1.73 15.78
CA LEU A 64 -3.88 0.88 14.79
C LEU A 64 -3.01 -0.31 14.35
N LEU A 65 -1.72 -0.08 14.07
CA LEU A 65 -0.82 -1.14 13.62
C LEU A 65 -0.52 -2.14 14.75
N LEU A 66 -0.23 -1.65 15.95
CA LEU A 66 0.11 -2.47 17.12
C LEU A 66 -1.08 -3.22 17.72
N THR A 67 -2.32 -2.80 17.48
CA THR A 67 -3.52 -3.55 17.87
C THR A 67 -4.05 -4.42 16.73
N GLY A 68 -3.99 -3.90 15.50
CA GLY A 68 -4.63 -4.45 14.31
C GLY A 68 -3.82 -5.47 13.52
N THR A 69 -2.50 -5.48 13.67
CA THR A 69 -1.62 -6.34 12.85
C THR A 69 -0.77 -7.23 13.71
N ARG A 70 -0.39 -8.43 13.26
CA ARG A 70 0.47 -9.32 14.05
C ARG A 70 1.84 -8.67 14.26
N LEU A 71 2.29 -8.59 15.51
CA LEU A 71 3.66 -8.16 15.83
C LEU A 71 4.65 -9.16 15.24
N THR A 72 5.12 -8.84 14.04
CA THR A 72 6.21 -9.54 13.36
C THR A 72 7.48 -8.74 13.58
N ARG A 73 8.65 -9.40 13.65
CA ARG A 73 9.95 -8.69 13.74
C ARG A 73 10.10 -7.60 12.67
N ARG A 74 9.56 -7.83 11.47
CA ARG A 74 9.53 -6.85 10.38
C ARG A 74 8.72 -5.58 10.70
N LEU A 75 7.55 -5.74 11.32
CA LEU A 75 6.72 -4.60 11.73
C LEU A 75 7.42 -3.80 12.83
N VAL A 76 8.00 -4.48 13.81
CA VAL A 76 8.74 -3.83 14.89
C VAL A 76 9.96 -3.10 14.34
N ALA A 77 10.75 -3.72 13.45
CA ALA A 77 11.89 -3.06 12.81
C ALA A 77 11.47 -1.83 11.99
N LEU A 78 10.32 -1.89 11.33
CA LEU A 78 9.77 -0.75 10.59
C LEU A 78 9.35 0.38 11.54
N LEU A 79 8.56 0.08 12.58
CA LEU A 79 8.03 1.10 13.50
C LEU A 79 9.09 1.64 14.47
N ALA A 80 9.99 0.82 14.96
CA ALA A 80 11.03 1.23 15.92
C ALA A 80 12.33 1.67 15.25
N GLY A 81 12.54 1.32 13.97
CA GLY A 81 13.76 1.67 13.22
C GLY A 81 13.47 2.63 12.08
N VAL A 82 12.73 2.18 11.07
CA VAL A 82 12.55 2.93 9.81
C VAL A 82 11.82 4.25 10.03
N VAL A 83 10.71 4.26 10.78
CA VAL A 83 9.94 5.48 11.03
C VAL A 83 10.74 6.54 11.80
N PRO A 84 11.36 6.26 12.97
CA PRO A 84 12.13 7.29 13.67
C PRO A 84 13.36 7.73 12.88
N LEU A 85 14.04 6.81 12.18
CA LEU A 85 15.14 7.16 11.29
C LEU A 85 14.66 8.11 10.18
N SER A 86 13.48 7.87 9.59
CA SER A 86 12.91 8.76 8.57
C SER A 86 12.64 10.17 9.13
N ILE A 87 12.16 10.29 10.37
CA ILE A 87 11.94 11.59 11.01
C ILE A 87 13.25 12.35 11.18
N VAL A 88 14.32 11.67 11.61
CA VAL A 88 15.64 12.30 11.78
C VAL A 88 16.24 12.72 10.44
N VAL A 89 16.26 11.81 9.46
CA VAL A 89 16.88 12.07 8.14
C VAL A 89 16.13 13.16 7.39
N ILE A 90 14.80 13.08 7.33
CA ILE A 90 13.98 14.10 6.67
C ILE A 90 14.01 15.40 7.47
N GLY A 91 13.95 15.34 8.80
CA GLY A 91 13.95 16.52 9.65
C GLY A 91 15.22 17.33 9.49
N LEU A 92 16.37 16.68 9.59
CA LEU A 92 17.66 17.33 9.37
C LEU A 92 17.82 17.80 7.92
N GLY A 93 17.43 16.98 6.96
CA GLY A 93 17.52 17.32 5.54
C GLY A 93 16.72 18.59 5.19
N PHE A 94 15.46 18.67 5.64
CA PHE A 94 14.63 19.85 5.44
C PHE A 94 15.08 21.05 6.28
N SER A 95 15.56 20.85 7.51
CA SER A 95 16.08 21.96 8.33
C SER A 95 17.27 22.66 7.68
N LEU A 96 18.11 21.92 6.95
CA LEU A 96 19.27 22.48 6.24
C LEU A 96 18.89 23.15 4.90
N TRP A 97 17.72 22.84 4.35
CA TRP A 97 17.23 23.35 3.06
C TRP A 97 16.19 24.47 3.19
N VAL A 98 15.82 24.86 4.41
CA VAL A 98 14.90 25.97 4.63
C VAL A 98 15.57 27.29 4.24
N ASP A 99 14.89 28.10 3.43
CA ASP A 99 15.34 29.43 3.04
C ASP A 99 15.60 30.30 4.28
N PRO A 100 16.82 30.83 4.47
CA PRO A 100 17.16 31.68 5.62
C PRO A 100 16.24 32.90 5.75
N ALA A 101 15.77 33.45 4.61
CA ALA A 101 14.86 34.59 4.53
C ALA A 101 13.48 34.36 5.18
N ARG A 102 13.07 33.10 5.39
CA ARG A 102 11.82 32.80 6.11
C ARG A 102 11.97 32.74 7.62
N VAL A 103 13.20 32.83 8.13
CA VAL A 103 13.55 32.45 9.51
C VAL A 103 14.48 33.48 10.18
N GLU A 104 14.63 34.66 9.57
CA GLU A 104 15.54 35.72 10.01
C GLU A 104 15.28 36.20 11.45
N ASP A 105 14.04 36.11 11.93
CA ASP A 105 13.62 36.57 13.27
C ASP A 105 13.86 35.55 14.42
N THR A 106 14.49 34.40 14.14
CA THR A 106 14.66 33.33 15.16
C THR A 106 16.12 33.16 15.60
N THR A 107 16.31 32.75 16.86
CA THR A 107 17.64 32.53 17.44
C THR A 107 18.44 31.51 16.64
N ALA A 108 19.67 31.86 16.29
CA ALA A 108 20.61 30.97 15.62
C ALA A 108 21.20 30.00 16.64
N LEU A 109 20.96 28.70 16.47
CA LEU A 109 21.51 27.64 17.33
C LEU A 109 22.95 27.31 16.95
N ILE A 110 23.22 27.23 15.64
CA ILE A 110 24.55 26.92 15.10
C ILE A 110 24.79 27.86 13.91
N ARG A 111 25.90 28.60 13.94
CA ARG A 111 26.34 29.45 12.82
C ARG A 111 27.67 28.92 12.30
N ILE A 112 27.70 28.51 11.03
CA ILE A 112 28.91 28.08 10.33
C ILE A 112 29.03 28.92 9.06
N GLY A 113 29.86 29.97 9.10
CA GLY A 113 29.99 30.92 7.98
C GLY A 113 28.70 31.68 7.70
N GLU A 114 28.26 31.73 6.44
CA GLU A 114 26.98 32.33 6.03
C GLU A 114 25.75 31.45 6.33
N TRP A 115 25.96 30.22 6.80
CA TRP A 115 24.89 29.27 7.10
C TRP A 115 24.56 29.35 8.59
N ALA A 116 23.35 29.78 8.91
CA ALA A 116 22.82 29.77 10.27
C ALA A 116 21.67 28.76 10.36
N LEU A 117 21.85 27.72 11.18
CA LEU A 117 20.76 26.84 11.57
C LEU A 117 20.00 27.54 12.71
N THR A 118 18.84 28.07 12.37
CA THR A 118 17.94 28.77 13.30
C THR A 118 16.95 27.79 13.92
N ASP A 119 16.45 28.13 15.11
CA ASP A 119 15.41 27.33 15.78
C ASP A 119 14.13 27.18 14.94
N GLY A 120 13.78 28.23 14.18
CA GLY A 120 12.67 28.18 13.23
C GLY A 120 12.90 27.20 12.06
N ALA A 121 14.15 27.00 11.62
CA ALA A 121 14.47 26.07 10.54
C ALA A 121 14.36 24.62 11.05
N VAL A 122 14.84 24.37 12.27
CA VAL A 122 14.73 23.06 12.94
C VAL A 122 13.29 22.68 13.20
N SER A 123 12.49 23.59 13.74
CA SER A 123 11.06 23.33 14.02
C SER A 123 10.24 23.11 12.74
N THR A 124 10.52 23.87 11.68
CA THR A 124 9.87 23.68 10.37
C THR A 124 10.27 22.37 9.71
N GLY A 125 11.56 22.02 9.76
CA GLY A 125 12.07 20.73 9.26
C GLY A 125 11.48 19.55 10.03
N LEU A 126 11.41 19.65 11.36
CA LEU A 126 10.82 18.62 12.22
C LEU A 126 9.32 18.45 11.98
N SER A 127 8.56 19.55 11.86
CA SER A 127 7.13 19.51 11.51
C SER A 127 6.89 18.80 10.18
N THR A 128 7.69 19.12 9.17
CA THR A 128 7.63 18.49 7.85
C THR A 128 7.98 17.00 7.91
N ALA A 129 9.00 16.64 8.68
CA ALA A 129 9.42 15.25 8.86
C ALA A 129 8.36 14.41 9.57
N LEU A 130 7.77 14.94 10.65
CA LEU A 130 6.66 14.30 11.35
C LEU A 130 5.44 14.13 10.46
N ARG A 131 5.12 15.13 9.62
CA ARG A 131 4.03 15.04 8.64
C ARG A 131 4.25 13.92 7.63
N LEU A 132 5.43 13.85 7.03
CA LEU A 132 5.76 12.79 6.07
C LEU A 132 5.80 11.42 6.74
N ALA A 133 6.34 11.31 7.96
CA ALA A 133 6.35 10.08 8.74
C ALA A 133 4.93 9.61 9.11
N ALA A 134 4.03 10.53 9.49
CA ALA A 134 2.64 10.23 9.78
C ALA A 134 1.90 9.72 8.53
N ILE A 135 2.03 10.42 7.40
CA ILE A 135 1.44 10.00 6.11
C ILE A 135 1.96 8.63 5.69
N MET A 136 3.28 8.39 5.78
CA MET A 136 3.90 7.10 5.47
C MET A 136 3.37 5.98 6.39
N THR A 137 3.30 6.23 7.69
CA THR A 137 2.84 5.22 8.66
C THR A 137 1.35 4.90 8.49
N LEU A 138 0.52 5.90 8.17
CA LEU A 138 -0.87 5.71 7.78
C LEU A 138 -1.02 4.86 6.51
N ALA A 139 -0.16 5.08 5.50
CA ALA A 139 -0.15 4.25 4.29
C ALA A 139 0.21 2.78 4.60
N PHE A 140 1.09 2.53 5.58
CA PHE A 140 1.43 1.17 6.01
C PHE A 140 0.27 0.41 6.64
N VAL A 141 -0.74 1.10 7.19
CA VAL A 141 -1.97 0.46 7.68
C VAL A 141 -2.64 -0.35 6.57
N GLY A 142 -2.85 0.26 5.40
CA GLY A 142 -3.38 -0.44 4.24
C GLY A 142 -2.38 -1.42 3.63
N GLY A 143 -1.14 -0.97 3.40
CA GLY A 143 -0.12 -1.72 2.67
C GLY A 143 0.32 -3.02 3.34
N LEU A 144 0.46 -3.05 4.67
CA LEU A 144 0.92 -4.24 5.39
C LEU A 144 -0.21 -5.24 5.70
N THR A 145 -1.46 -4.80 5.63
CA THR A 145 -2.62 -5.62 6.05
C THR A 145 -3.50 -6.08 4.89
N THR A 146 -3.14 -5.69 3.67
CA THR A 146 -3.91 -5.94 2.47
C THR A 146 -3.07 -6.65 1.42
N SER A 147 -3.63 -7.69 0.82
CA SER A 147 -2.99 -8.34 -0.34
C SER A 147 -3.42 -7.67 -1.64
N GLY A 148 -2.52 -7.56 -2.62
CA GLY A 148 -2.83 -7.01 -3.94
C GLY A 148 -4.06 -7.66 -4.61
N PRO A 149 -4.17 -9.00 -4.64
CA PRO A 149 -5.35 -9.67 -5.18
C PRO A 149 -6.66 -9.33 -4.45
N ASP A 150 -6.63 -9.22 -3.12
CA ASP A 150 -7.82 -8.85 -2.34
C ASP A 150 -8.25 -7.40 -2.65
N LEU A 151 -7.30 -6.49 -2.81
CA LEU A 151 -7.58 -5.09 -3.19
C LEU A 151 -8.26 -5.01 -4.57
N VAL A 152 -7.72 -5.71 -5.57
CA VAL A 152 -8.31 -5.72 -6.92
C VAL A 152 -9.72 -6.33 -6.89
N ARG A 153 -9.94 -7.41 -6.13
CA ARG A 153 -11.28 -8.00 -5.95
C ARG A 153 -12.24 -7.00 -5.30
N ALA A 154 -11.80 -6.25 -4.29
CA ALA A 154 -12.62 -5.23 -3.64
C ALA A 154 -12.97 -4.09 -4.62
N LEU A 155 -12.04 -3.66 -5.47
CA LEU A 155 -12.31 -2.67 -6.52
C LEU A 155 -13.40 -3.15 -7.50
N VAL A 156 -13.33 -4.39 -7.97
CA VAL A 156 -14.35 -4.96 -8.87
C VAL A 156 -15.70 -5.10 -8.17
N GLN A 157 -15.72 -5.63 -6.94
CA GLN A 157 -16.97 -6.01 -6.27
C GLN A 157 -17.68 -4.82 -5.59
N ASN A 158 -16.92 -3.90 -5.00
CA ASN A 158 -17.47 -2.80 -4.20
C ASN A 158 -17.53 -1.50 -5.00
N LEU A 159 -16.49 -1.19 -5.76
CA LEU A 159 -16.41 0.02 -6.59
C LEU A 159 -16.94 -0.19 -8.01
N ARG A 160 -17.40 -1.42 -8.33
CA ARG A 160 -17.99 -1.80 -9.63
C ARG A 160 -17.08 -1.51 -10.83
N VAL A 161 -15.76 -1.62 -10.62
CA VAL A 161 -14.80 -1.55 -11.72
C VAL A 161 -15.09 -2.70 -12.71
N PRO A 162 -15.09 -2.45 -14.04
CA PRO A 162 -15.34 -3.49 -15.02
C PRO A 162 -14.46 -4.71 -14.80
N TYR A 163 -15.07 -5.90 -14.69
CA TYR A 163 -14.35 -7.11 -14.31
C TYR A 163 -13.21 -7.44 -15.27
N ARG A 164 -13.30 -7.05 -16.55
CA ARG A 164 -12.23 -7.23 -17.54
C ARG A 164 -10.93 -6.54 -17.10
N ILE A 165 -11.03 -5.31 -16.60
CA ILE A 165 -9.89 -4.53 -16.10
C ILE A 165 -9.35 -5.17 -14.81
N GLY A 166 -10.25 -5.52 -13.88
CA GLY A 166 -9.86 -6.17 -12.63
C GLY A 166 -9.15 -7.52 -12.84
N TYR A 167 -9.64 -8.35 -13.76
CA TYR A 167 -9.01 -9.63 -14.08
C TYR A 167 -7.67 -9.46 -14.81
N ALA A 168 -7.51 -8.42 -15.64
CA ALA A 168 -6.21 -8.09 -16.23
C ALA A 168 -5.19 -7.75 -15.13
N ALA A 169 -5.58 -6.94 -14.13
CA ALA A 169 -4.73 -6.63 -12.98
C ALA A 169 -4.41 -7.89 -12.13
N LEU A 170 -5.40 -8.76 -11.89
CA LEU A 170 -5.19 -10.04 -11.20
C LEU A 170 -4.24 -10.96 -11.97
N ALA A 171 -4.35 -11.01 -13.30
CA ALA A 171 -3.45 -11.78 -14.16
C ALA A 171 -2.02 -11.23 -14.08
N ALA A 172 -1.85 -9.91 -14.19
CA ALA A 172 -0.55 -9.25 -14.07
C ALA A 172 0.14 -9.59 -12.73
N ILE A 173 -0.56 -9.49 -11.60
CA ILE A 173 -0.02 -9.87 -10.28
C ILE A 173 0.45 -11.33 -10.26
N ARG A 174 -0.27 -12.23 -10.92
CA ARG A 174 0.10 -13.66 -11.02
C ARG A 174 1.24 -13.94 -11.98
N PHE A 175 1.49 -13.06 -12.96
CA PHE A 175 2.58 -13.22 -13.91
C PHE A 175 3.93 -12.75 -13.35
N VAL A 176 3.94 -11.86 -12.35
CA VAL A 176 5.20 -11.36 -11.75
C VAL A 176 6.12 -12.50 -11.28
N PRO A 177 5.68 -13.50 -10.49
CA PRO A 177 6.56 -14.60 -10.07
C PRO A 177 7.06 -15.44 -11.25
N ARG A 178 6.21 -15.64 -12.26
CA ARG A 178 6.55 -16.40 -13.47
C ARG A 178 7.67 -15.71 -14.25
N PHE A 179 7.53 -14.41 -14.51
CA PHE A 179 8.55 -13.65 -15.23
C PHE A 179 9.84 -13.49 -14.41
N GLY A 180 9.77 -13.50 -13.08
CA GLY A 180 10.95 -13.63 -12.24
C GLY A 180 11.74 -14.91 -12.54
N HIS A 181 11.05 -16.05 -12.60
CA HIS A 181 11.68 -17.32 -12.95
C HIS A 181 12.23 -17.35 -14.39
N GLU A 182 11.48 -16.82 -15.36
CA GLU A 182 11.92 -16.72 -16.76
C GLU A 182 13.17 -15.82 -16.91
N LEU A 183 13.21 -14.71 -16.18
CA LEU A 183 14.38 -13.84 -16.12
C LEU A 183 15.61 -14.56 -15.54
N ASP A 184 15.43 -15.40 -14.52
CA ASP A 184 16.53 -16.17 -13.95
C ASP A 184 17.07 -17.22 -14.93
N VAL A 185 16.20 -17.89 -15.68
CA VAL A 185 16.60 -18.81 -16.76
C VAL A 185 17.38 -18.06 -17.85
N ILE A 186 16.90 -16.89 -18.27
CA ILE A 186 17.60 -16.05 -19.26
C ILE A 186 19.00 -15.65 -18.73
N ARG A 187 19.10 -15.20 -17.48
CA ARG A 187 20.38 -14.86 -16.85
C ARG A 187 21.35 -16.04 -16.80
N GLN A 188 20.86 -17.24 -16.48
CA GLN A 188 21.66 -18.46 -16.48
C GLN A 188 22.15 -18.82 -17.89
N ALA A 189 21.28 -18.74 -18.90
CA ALA A 189 21.65 -19.01 -20.28
C ALA A 189 22.72 -18.05 -20.81
N HIS A 190 22.61 -16.75 -20.52
CA HIS A 190 23.63 -15.76 -20.87
C HIS A 190 24.96 -16.00 -20.15
N ARG A 191 24.92 -16.44 -18.89
CA ARG A 191 26.13 -16.80 -18.13
C ARG A 191 26.88 -17.96 -18.78
N VAL A 192 26.17 -18.98 -19.26
CA VAL A 192 26.75 -20.10 -20.01
C VAL A 192 27.35 -19.63 -21.35
N ARG A 193 26.70 -18.68 -22.03
CA ARG A 193 27.19 -18.07 -23.29
C ARG A 193 28.38 -17.12 -23.10
N GLY A 194 28.96 -17.04 -21.90
CA GLY A 194 30.20 -16.30 -21.67
C GLY A 194 30.05 -14.79 -21.60
N THR A 195 28.85 -14.24 -21.33
CA THR A 195 28.71 -12.79 -21.06
C THR A 195 29.44 -12.43 -19.76
N ARG A 196 30.73 -12.06 -19.85
CA ARG A 196 31.58 -11.67 -18.72
C ARG A 196 31.20 -10.27 -18.20
N GLY A 197 31.08 -10.18 -16.87
CA GLY A 197 30.51 -9.04 -16.17
C GLY A 197 31.54 -7.98 -15.77
N GLY A 198 31.62 -6.88 -16.51
CA GLY A 198 32.17 -5.62 -16.00
C GLY A 198 31.06 -4.71 -15.47
N VAL A 199 31.35 -3.83 -14.50
CA VAL A 199 30.40 -2.80 -14.02
C VAL A 199 29.98 -1.88 -15.17
N LEU A 200 30.91 -1.56 -16.07
CA LEU A 200 30.70 -0.72 -17.25
C LEU A 200 29.80 -1.34 -18.33
N SER A 201 29.65 -2.68 -18.38
CA SER A 201 28.78 -3.36 -19.36
C SER A 201 27.40 -3.75 -18.80
N ALA A 202 27.04 -3.26 -17.61
CA ALA A 202 25.74 -3.51 -16.99
C ALA A 202 24.53 -3.02 -17.83
N PRO A 203 24.56 -1.84 -18.48
CA PRO A 203 23.43 -1.37 -19.28
C PRO A 203 23.19 -2.23 -20.52
N ALA A 204 24.26 -2.55 -21.25
CA ALA A 204 24.20 -3.39 -22.44
C ALA A 204 23.72 -4.83 -22.14
N ARG A 205 24.09 -5.39 -20.98
CA ARG A 205 23.55 -6.69 -20.51
C ARG A 205 22.06 -6.63 -20.23
N GLY A 206 21.57 -5.51 -19.67
CA GLY A 206 20.14 -5.31 -19.39
C GLY A 206 19.30 -5.45 -20.65
N ILE A 207 19.71 -4.80 -21.74
CA ILE A 207 19.05 -4.88 -23.05
C ILE A 207 18.99 -6.33 -23.55
N GLY A 208 20.08 -7.08 -23.38
CA GLY A 208 20.15 -8.49 -23.77
C GLY A 208 19.14 -9.40 -23.05
N TYR A 209 18.72 -9.06 -21.84
CA TYR A 209 17.69 -9.81 -21.10
C TYR A 209 16.27 -9.35 -21.41
N VAL A 210 16.08 -8.06 -21.68
CA VAL A 210 14.75 -7.46 -21.90
C VAL A 210 14.09 -8.01 -23.15
N VAL A 211 14.80 -8.10 -24.27
CA VAL A 211 14.26 -8.59 -25.55
C VAL A 211 13.69 -10.02 -25.43
N PRO A 212 14.44 -11.03 -24.96
CA PRO A 212 13.91 -12.39 -24.83
C PRO A 212 12.79 -12.48 -23.79
N LEU A 213 12.87 -11.71 -22.69
CA LEU A 213 11.81 -11.68 -21.68
C LEU A 213 10.51 -11.10 -22.24
N LEU A 214 10.60 -10.02 -23.01
CA LEU A 214 9.44 -9.38 -23.64
C LEU A 214 8.80 -10.31 -24.68
N ALA A 215 9.61 -10.98 -25.50
CA ALA A 215 9.11 -11.99 -26.44
C ALA A 215 8.45 -13.18 -25.72
N GLY A 216 8.99 -13.60 -24.57
CA GLY A 216 8.37 -14.59 -23.68
C GLY A 216 7.03 -14.11 -23.12
N ALA A 217 6.98 -12.86 -22.66
CA ALA A 217 5.77 -12.22 -22.13
C ALA A 217 4.66 -12.09 -23.16
N ILE A 218 4.96 -11.67 -24.39
CA ILE A 218 3.98 -11.56 -25.49
C ILE A 218 3.38 -12.94 -25.80
N ARG A 219 4.23 -13.97 -26.00
CA ARG A 219 3.76 -15.34 -26.25
C ARG A 219 2.98 -15.93 -25.08
N HIS A 220 3.27 -15.51 -23.85
CA HIS A 220 2.49 -15.92 -22.69
C HIS A 220 1.12 -15.24 -22.67
N ALA A 221 1.08 -13.92 -22.91
CA ALA A 221 -0.15 -13.15 -22.96
C ALA A 221 -1.10 -13.65 -24.04
N GLU A 222 -0.60 -13.94 -25.25
CA GLU A 222 -1.37 -14.49 -26.36
C GLU A 222 -2.00 -15.85 -26.01
N ARG A 223 -1.22 -16.76 -25.43
CA ARG A 223 -1.73 -18.06 -24.96
C ARG A 223 -2.80 -17.91 -23.88
N VAL A 224 -2.64 -16.94 -22.97
CA VAL A 224 -3.65 -16.66 -21.95
C VAL A 224 -4.91 -16.06 -22.57
N ALA A 225 -4.79 -15.15 -23.53
CA ALA A 225 -5.91 -14.56 -24.24
C ALA A 225 -6.71 -15.64 -24.99
N LEU A 226 -6.06 -16.49 -25.78
CA LEU A 226 -6.71 -17.60 -26.48
C LEU A 226 -7.41 -18.56 -25.50
N ALA A 227 -6.79 -18.87 -24.36
CA ALA A 227 -7.40 -19.69 -23.33
C ALA A 227 -8.59 -19.01 -22.62
N MET A 228 -8.60 -17.68 -22.55
CA MET A 228 -9.71 -16.90 -22.01
C MET A 228 -10.88 -16.84 -22.99
N ASP A 229 -10.61 -16.65 -24.29
CA ASP A 229 -11.62 -16.66 -25.35
C ASP A 229 -12.27 -18.04 -25.49
N ALA A 230 -11.48 -19.12 -25.44
CA ALA A 230 -11.99 -20.50 -25.44
C ALA A 230 -12.90 -20.81 -24.22
N ARG A 231 -12.77 -20.05 -23.13
CA ARG A 231 -13.61 -20.15 -21.93
C ARG A 231 -14.75 -19.13 -21.92
N ALA A 232 -15.00 -18.48 -23.06
CA ALA A 232 -16.01 -17.44 -23.22
C ALA A 232 -15.87 -16.28 -22.20
N PHE A 233 -14.63 -15.94 -21.82
CA PHE A 233 -14.40 -14.79 -20.95
C PHE A 233 -14.85 -13.52 -21.67
N GLY A 234 -15.79 -12.78 -21.08
CA GLY A 234 -16.35 -11.63 -21.75
C GLY A 234 -17.75 -11.83 -22.34
N ALA A 235 -18.25 -13.07 -22.42
CA ALA A 235 -19.53 -13.34 -23.10
C ALA A 235 -20.74 -12.68 -22.41
N HIS A 236 -20.64 -12.38 -21.12
CA HIS A 236 -21.70 -11.72 -20.35
C HIS A 236 -21.21 -10.40 -19.74
N PRO A 237 -22.12 -9.41 -19.58
CA PRO A 237 -21.82 -8.16 -18.88
C PRO A 237 -21.49 -8.40 -17.40
N ASP A 238 -22.17 -9.37 -16.78
CA ASP A 238 -21.98 -9.73 -15.38
C ASP A 238 -21.33 -11.11 -15.21
N ARG A 239 -20.53 -11.26 -14.15
CA ARG A 239 -19.83 -12.49 -13.81
C ARG A 239 -20.03 -12.86 -12.35
N THR A 240 -20.28 -14.14 -12.08
CA THR A 240 -20.27 -14.69 -10.72
C THR A 240 -18.84 -14.82 -10.19
N GLU A 241 -18.56 -14.20 -9.04
CA GLU A 241 -17.23 -14.24 -8.40
C GLU A 241 -17.08 -15.40 -7.42
N ARG A 242 -16.01 -16.19 -7.58
CA ARG A 242 -15.69 -17.32 -6.67
C ARG A 242 -15.23 -16.84 -5.28
N HIS A 243 -14.46 -15.77 -5.22
CA HIS A 243 -13.97 -15.22 -3.94
C HIS A 243 -14.66 -13.89 -3.70
N ARG A 244 -15.51 -13.85 -2.67
CA ARG A 244 -16.25 -12.65 -2.30
C ARG A 244 -15.49 -11.86 -1.24
N VAL A 245 -15.41 -10.55 -1.43
CA VAL A 245 -14.88 -9.55 -0.49
C VAL A 245 -16.04 -8.58 -0.15
N PRO A 246 -17.09 -9.05 0.55
CA PRO A 246 -18.26 -8.22 0.79
C PRO A 246 -17.90 -7.03 1.66
N TRP A 247 -18.54 -5.88 1.40
CA TRP A 247 -18.54 -4.78 2.36
C TRP A 247 -19.38 -5.18 3.58
N ARG A 248 -18.78 -5.13 4.77
CA ARG A 248 -19.45 -5.46 6.03
C ARG A 248 -19.76 -4.18 6.80
N ARG A 249 -20.71 -4.28 7.75
CA ARG A 249 -21.04 -3.16 8.65
C ARG A 249 -19.80 -2.68 9.42
N GLY A 250 -18.93 -3.61 9.85
CA GLY A 250 -17.67 -3.29 10.52
C GLY A 250 -16.71 -2.44 9.69
N ASP A 251 -16.73 -2.58 8.35
CA ASP A 251 -15.90 -1.76 7.46
C ASP A 251 -16.39 -0.30 7.44
N THR A 252 -17.71 -0.11 7.44
CA THR A 252 -18.35 1.20 7.51
C THR A 252 -18.06 1.88 8.85
N VAL A 253 -18.22 1.14 9.95
CA VAL A 253 -17.91 1.63 11.30
C VAL A 253 -16.44 2.03 11.40
N PHE A 254 -15.52 1.22 10.87
CA PHE A 254 -14.11 1.54 10.86
C PHE A 254 -13.82 2.83 10.08
N THR A 255 -14.31 2.97 8.85
CA THR A 255 -14.07 4.16 8.04
C THR A 255 -14.68 5.42 8.66
N LEU A 256 -15.93 5.35 9.15
CA LEU A 256 -16.58 6.49 9.79
C LEU A 256 -15.93 6.87 11.12
N ALA A 257 -15.57 5.89 11.96
CA ALA A 257 -14.85 6.16 13.20
C ALA A 257 -13.48 6.80 12.91
N PHE A 258 -12.77 6.33 11.89
CA PHE A 258 -11.50 6.91 11.49
C PHE A 258 -11.67 8.36 11.03
N TRP A 259 -12.69 8.66 10.22
CA TRP A 259 -12.99 10.02 9.79
C TRP A 259 -13.42 10.93 10.93
N ALA A 260 -14.26 10.44 11.87
CA ALA A 260 -14.68 11.18 13.05
C ALA A 260 -13.49 11.52 13.96
N ILE A 261 -12.60 10.55 14.22
CA ILE A 261 -11.37 10.78 14.98
C ILE A 261 -10.48 11.78 14.23
N SER A 262 -10.34 11.64 12.91
CA SER A 262 -9.54 12.57 12.11
C SER A 262 -10.08 13.99 12.22
N ALA A 263 -11.40 14.18 12.06
CA ALA A 263 -12.05 15.48 12.20
C ALA A 263 -11.84 16.07 13.61
N ALA A 264 -12.00 15.26 14.67
CA ALA A 264 -11.72 15.70 16.03
C ALA A 264 -10.26 16.15 16.22
N LEU A 265 -9.30 15.37 15.72
CA LEU A 265 -7.87 15.71 15.79
C LEU A 265 -7.50 16.97 15.00
N PHE A 266 -8.24 17.33 13.95
CA PHE A 266 -8.03 18.61 13.24
C PHE A 266 -8.69 19.80 13.93
N VAL A 267 -9.77 19.59 14.68
CA VAL A 267 -10.52 20.66 15.37
C VAL A 267 -9.88 21.02 16.71
N VAL A 268 -9.41 20.02 17.48
CA VAL A 268 -8.86 20.24 18.84
C VAL A 268 -7.70 21.26 18.84
N PRO A 269 -6.68 21.17 17.96
CA PRO A 269 -5.57 22.13 17.93
C PRO A 269 -6.02 23.54 17.54
N ARG A 270 -7.11 23.67 16.77
CA ARG A 270 -7.65 24.97 16.32
C ARG A 270 -8.51 25.67 17.38
N LEU A 271 -9.00 24.95 18.39
CA LEU A 271 -9.77 25.51 19.50
C LEU A 271 -8.87 25.93 20.67
N SER A 272 -7.62 25.45 20.70
CA SER A 272 -6.63 25.76 21.72
C SER A 272 -5.71 26.95 21.37
N VAL A 273 -5.99 27.64 20.26
CA VAL A 273 -5.33 28.88 19.80
C VAL A 273 -6.39 29.97 19.75
#